data_AF-A0A7W1C5W6-F1
#
_entry.id   AF-A0A7W1C5W6-F1
#
_cell.length_a   1.000
_cell.length_b   1.000
_cell.length_c   1.000
_cell.angle_alpha   90.00
_cell.angle_beta   90.00
_cell.angle_gamma   90.00
#
_symmetry.space_group_name_H-M   'P 1'
#
loop_
_entity.id
_entity.type
_entity.pdbx_description
1 polymer ?
#
loop_
_entity_poly.entity_id
_entity_poly.type
_entity_poly.pdbx_seq_one_letter_code
_entity_poly.pdbx_strand_id
1 'polypeptide(L)' 'MQVLRLWSDLHRETPVDIFVAEPFDFETEYAHSYSAELSPGLTVPFVRLEALIRMKEQVGRPRDLDDVQHLRWILEDRER' A
#
# COMPACT_ATOMS: atom_id res chain seq x y z
N MET A 1 9.39 8.22 5.55
CA MET A 1 7.95 8.46 5.31
C MET A 1 7.27 8.88 6.60
N GLN A 2 6.49 9.96 6.56
CA GLN A 2 5.72 10.49 7.70
C GLN A 2 4.22 10.25 7.49
N VAL A 3 3.55 9.72 8.52
CA VAL A 3 2.12 9.41 8.49
C VAL A 3 1.40 10.10 9.64
N LEU A 4 0.19 10.56 9.37
CA LEU A 4 -0.81 10.95 10.37
C LEU A 4 -1.72 9.75 10.61
N ARG A 5 -1.77 9.26 11.85
CA ARG A 5 -2.67 8.17 12.23
C ARG A 5 -3.98 8.71 12.74
N LEU A 6 -5.08 8.38 12.08
CA LEU A 6 -6.43 8.63 12.54
C LEU A 6 -6.93 7.48 13.41
N TRP A 7 -7.62 7.83 14.48
CA TRP A 7 -8.20 6.89 15.44
C TRP A 7 -9.71 7.07 15.50
N SER A 8 -10.42 5.98 15.77
CA SER A 8 -11.86 5.98 16.02
C SER A 8 -12.14 5.32 17.36
N ASP A 9 -12.91 5.97 18.21
CA ASP A 9 -13.37 5.37 19.47
C ASP A 9 -14.33 4.20 19.22
N LEU A 10 -15.07 4.23 18.11
CA LEU A 10 -15.97 3.15 17.71
C LEU A 10 -15.22 1.97 17.07
N HIS A 11 -14.09 2.24 16.39
CA HIS A 11 -13.31 1.24 15.67
C HIS A 11 -11.83 1.28 16.08
N ARG A 12 -11.56 0.96 17.36
CA ARG A 12 -10.24 1.12 17.98
C ARG A 12 -9.13 0.27 17.37
N GLU A 13 -9.49 -0.87 16.78
CA GLU A 13 -8.53 -1.84 16.21
C GLU A 13 -8.18 -1.53 14.74
N THR A 14 -8.84 -0.56 14.12
CA THR A 14 -8.65 -0.23 12.69
C THR A 14 -8.23 1.24 12.52
N PRO A 15 -7.02 1.63 12.97
CA PRO A 15 -6.51 2.96 12.69
C PRO A 15 -6.27 3.14 11.18
N VAL A 16 -6.45 4.36 10.71
CA VAL A 16 -6.17 4.73 9.31
C VAL A 16 -4.93 5.60 9.28
N ASP A 17 -3.88 5.11 8.62
CA ASP A 17 -2.64 5.87 8.41
C ASP A 17 -2.75 6.66 7.10
N ILE A 18 -2.65 7.99 7.19
CA ILE A 18 -2.64 8.92 6.06
C ILE A 18 -1.22 9.44 5.86
N PHE A 19 -0.70 9.36 4.64
CA PHE A 19 0.58 9.99 4.33
C PHE A 19 0.45 11.51 4.37
N VAL A 20 1.37 12.18 5.09
CA VAL A 20 1.37 13.65 5.22
C VAL A 20 1.83 14.33 3.93
N ALA A 21 2.69 13.65 3.17
CA ALA A 21 3.13 14.04 1.85
C ALA A 21 3.06 12.81 0.93
N GLU A 22 2.87 13.04 -0.36
CA GLU A 22 2.80 11.98 -1.36
C GLU A 22 4.08 11.12 -1.32
N PRO A 23 3.97 9.80 -1.06
CA PRO A 23 5.13 8.92 -0.97
C PRO A 23 5.64 8.47 -2.36
N PHE A 24 4.86 8.72 -3.41
CA PHE A 24 5.10 8.45 -4.81
C PHE A 24 4.25 9.41 -5.65
N ASP A 25 4.42 9.41 -6.97
CA ASP A 25 3.57 10.19 -7.88
C ASP A 25 2.12 9.69 -7.83
N PHE A 26 1.26 10.42 -7.11
CA PHE A 26 -0.10 10.00 -6.85
C PHE A 26 -0.93 9.91 -8.13
N GLU A 27 -0.83 10.89 -9.01
CA GLU A 27 -1.63 10.95 -10.24
C GLU A 27 -1.33 9.74 -11.14
N THR A 28 -0.04 9.44 -11.32
CA THR A 28 0.39 8.27 -12.09
C THR A 28 -0.11 6.97 -11.45
N GLU A 29 0.10 6.78 -10.13
CA GLU A 29 -0.31 5.55 -9.46
C GLU A 29 -1.83 5.39 -9.37
N TYR A 30 -2.57 6.47 -9.22
CA TYR A 30 -4.02 6.46 -9.15
C TYR A 30 -4.63 6.09 -10.52
N ALA A 31 -4.14 6.70 -11.60
CA ALA A 31 -4.57 6.39 -12.97
C ALA A 31 -4.31 4.94 -13.38
N HIS A 32 -3.23 4.33 -12.86
CA HIS A 32 -2.85 2.94 -13.14
C HIS A 32 -3.15 1.97 -11.99
N SER A 33 -3.97 2.39 -11.02
CA SER A 33 -4.28 1.59 -9.84
C SER A 33 -5.03 0.30 -10.19
N TYR A 34 -4.83 -0.73 -9.37
CA TYR A 34 -5.57 -1.98 -9.45
C TYR A 34 -6.88 -1.85 -8.65
N SER A 35 -8.03 -1.79 -9.32
CA SER A 35 -9.33 -1.75 -8.65
C SER A 35 -9.80 -3.15 -8.26
N ALA A 36 -10.07 -3.38 -6.98
CA ALA A 36 -10.60 -4.65 -6.49
C ALA A 36 -11.65 -4.46 -5.40
N GLU A 37 -12.55 -5.45 -5.28
CA GLU A 37 -13.58 -5.48 -4.24
C GLU A 37 -12.94 -5.85 -2.89
N LEU A 38 -13.04 -4.93 -1.92
CA LEU A 38 -12.52 -5.12 -0.56
C LEU A 38 -13.59 -5.73 0.37
N SER A 39 -14.85 -5.37 0.16
CA SER A 39 -16.01 -5.93 0.84
C SER A 39 -17.22 -5.87 -0.10
N PRO A 40 -18.31 -6.60 0.15
CA PRO A 40 -19.47 -6.63 -0.74
C PRO A 40 -19.95 -5.22 -1.12
N GLY A 41 -19.87 -4.87 -2.40
CA GLY A 41 -20.26 -3.57 -2.95
C GLY A 41 -19.27 -2.43 -2.75
N LEU A 42 -18.07 -2.70 -2.22
CA LEU A 42 -17.00 -1.71 -2.01
C LEU A 42 -15.77 -2.08 -2.86
N THR A 43 -15.65 -1.43 -4.01
CA THR A 43 -14.45 -1.48 -4.85
C THR A 43 -13.55 -0.30 -4.51
N VAL A 44 -12.26 -0.58 -4.26
CA VAL A 44 -11.26 0.45 -3.96
C VAL A 44 -10.04 0.30 -4.86
N PRO A 45 -9.34 1.41 -5.17
CA PRO A 45 -8.08 1.37 -5.87
C PRO A 45 -6.95 0.91 -4.93
N PHE A 46 -6.17 -0.05 -5.38
CA PHE A 46 -4.92 -0.47 -4.76
C PHE A 46 -3.74 0.06 -5.56
N VAL A 47 -2.72 0.55 -4.87
CA VAL A 47 -1.45 0.94 -5.50
C VAL A 47 -0.82 -0.25 -6.22
N ARG A 48 -0.09 0.01 -7.31
CA ARG A 48 0.62 -1.03 -8.04
C ARG A 48 1.69 -1.69 -7.18
N LEU A 49 1.95 -2.95 -7.47
CA LEU A 49 2.88 -3.77 -6.68
C LEU A 49 4.30 -3.22 -6.74
N GLU A 50 4.72 -2.72 -7.89
CA GLU A 50 6.03 -2.11 -8.14
C GLU A 50 6.23 -0.84 -7.32
N ALA A 51 5.20 0.01 -7.23
CA ALA A 51 5.24 1.22 -6.42
C ALA A 51 5.25 0.90 -4.93
N LEU A 52 4.48 -0.12 -4.49
CA LEU A 52 4.50 -0.59 -3.12
C LEU A 52 5.88 -1.15 -2.70
N ILE A 53 6.53 -1.93 -3.58
CA ILE A 53 7.88 -2.47 -3.37
C ILE A 53 8.88 -1.31 -3.22
N ARG A 54 8.92 -0.38 -4.17
CA ARG A 54 9.82 0.78 -4.13
C ARG A 54 9.63 1.61 -2.87
N MET A 55 8.37 1.81 -2.46
CA MET A 55 8.04 2.56 -1.25
C MET A 55 8.58 1.86 0.01
N LYS A 56 8.47 0.52 0.11
CA LYS A 56 8.97 -0.24 1.26
C LYS A 56 10.50 -0.30 1.32
N GLU A 57 11.17 -0.40 0.18
CA GLU A 57 12.65 -0.41 0.10
C GLU A 57 13.27 0.87 0.69
N GLN A 58 12.59 2.02 0.54
CA GLN A 58 13.08 3.31 1.06
C GLN A 58 12.94 3.48 2.59
N VAL A 59 12.08 2.69 3.25
CA VAL A 59 11.80 2.83 4.69
C VAL A 59 12.80 2.04 5.54
N GLY A 60 13.46 1.03 4.96
CA GLY A 60 14.66 0.37 5.52
C GLY A 60 14.47 -0.31 6.88
N ARG A 61 13.23 -0.53 7.35
CA ARG A 61 12.99 -1.28 8.59
C ARG A 61 13.19 -2.77 8.33
N PRO A 62 13.71 -3.55 9.30
CA PRO A 62 13.93 -4.99 9.12
C PRO A 62 12.68 -5.76 8.64
N ARG A 63 11.49 -5.39 9.14
CA ARG A 63 10.21 -5.99 8.74
C ARG A 63 9.77 -5.62 7.32
N ASP A 64 10.20 -4.48 6.80
CA ASP A 64 9.88 -4.05 5.43
C ASP A 64 10.70 -4.83 4.38
N LEU A 65 11.87 -5.39 4.74
CA LEU A 65 12.66 -6.23 3.85
C LEU A 65 11.99 -7.58 3.58
N ASP A 66 11.43 -8.20 4.61
CA ASP A 66 10.67 -9.46 4.47
C ASP A 66 9.41 -9.24 3.63
N ASP A 67 8.72 -8.11 3.82
CA ASP A 67 7.56 -7.73 3.00
C ASP A 67 7.94 -7.54 1.53
N VAL A 68 9.06 -6.84 1.24
CA VAL A 68 9.54 -6.65 -0.14
C VAL A 68 9.79 -7.99 -0.83
N GLN A 69 10.40 -8.96 -0.14
CA GLN A 69 10.66 -10.27 -0.72
C GLN A 69 9.37 -11.03 -1.05
N HIS A 70 8.37 -11.01 -0.17
CA HIS A 70 7.07 -11.62 -0.45
C HIS A 70 6.35 -10.94 -1.63
N LEU A 71 6.40 -9.60 -1.71
CA LEU A 71 5.79 -8.85 -2.80
C LEU A 71 6.46 -9.17 -4.14
N ARG A 72 7.77 -9.39 -4.18
CA ARG A 72 8.48 -9.83 -5.39
C ARG A 72 8.03 -11.21 -5.85
N TRP A 73 7.81 -12.16 -4.94
CA TRP A 73 7.27 -13.48 -5.31
C TRP A 73 5.86 -13.38 -5.93
N ILE A 74 5.01 -12.50 -5.39
CA ILE A 74 3.68 -12.24 -5.97
C ILE A 74 3.79 -11.66 -7.38
N LEU A 75 4.77 -10.78 -7.62
CA LEU A 75 5.01 -10.22 -8.95
C LEU A 75 5.46 -11.31 -9.94
N GLU A 76 6.43 -12.12 -9.54
CA GLU A 76 6.97 -13.22 -10.35
C GLU A 76 5.88 -14.25 -10.72
N ASP A 77 4.98 -14.58 -9.81
CA ASP A 77 3.88 -15.54 -10.07
C ASP A 77 2.83 -14.97 -11.04
N ARG A 78 2.61 -13.65 -11.04
CA ARG A 78 1.69 -12.98 -11.98
C ARG A 78 2.24 -12.86 -13.40
N GLU A 79 3.56 -12.89 -13.55
CA GLU A 79 4.25 -12.79 -14.85
C GLU A 79 4.42 -14.15 -15.55
N ARG A 80 4.07 -15.25 -14.87
CA ARG A 80 4.09 -16.63 -15.41
C ARG A 80 2.76 -17.03 -16.05
#